data_AF-A0A955DWB3-F1
#
_entry.id   AF-A0A955DWB3-F1
#
_cell.length_a   1.000
_cell.length_b   1.000
_cell.length_c   1.000
_cell.angle_alpha   90.00
_cell.angle_beta   90.00
_cell.angle_gamma   90.00
#
_symmetry.space_group_name_H-M   'P 1'
#
loop_
_entity.id
_entity.type
_entity.pdbx_description
1 polymer ?
#
loop_
_entity_poly.entity_id
_entity_poly.type
_entity_poly.pdbx_seq_one_letter_code
_entity_poly.pdbx_strand_id
1 'polypeptide(L)'
;PSLARNPSLWTQDDDDDVDALDVEWKAGFGRNWTFSVDDEAHPNLAFDPGAIYQWDGVNLRLLVDENVHLGLPESTDIDAFEFVWLTDWQANGPVEVLGLVFSVDEDNPATLQDESGGLHPGRLYASMLTGSSFPLVQEIIGDDIDAIGAWWDTFFPRTCVVDLNGDTVLDIFDILEYLSRFSNGDPTADWNGDGVIDIFDVLAYLGDFSAGCP
;
A
#
# COMPACT_ATOMS: atom_id res chain seq x y z
N PRO A 1 -4.39 -6.95 0.55
CA PRO A 1 -5.84 -6.94 0.83
C PRO A 1 -6.49 -6.35 -0.41
N SER A 2 -7.40 -7.09 -1.03
CA SER A 2 -8.25 -6.56 -2.09
C SER A 2 -9.25 -5.64 -1.38
N LEU A 3 -9.23 -4.35 -1.70
CA LEU A 3 -10.13 -3.33 -1.15
C LEU A 3 -11.27 -3.04 -2.16
N ALA A 4 -11.11 -3.38 -3.44
CA ALA A 4 -12.25 -3.45 -4.37
C ALA A 4 -13.16 -4.69 -4.11
N ARG A 5 -14.50 -4.68 -4.25
CA ARG A 5 -15.54 -3.62 -4.24
C ARG A 5 -16.91 -4.25 -3.89
N ASN A 6 -17.79 -3.44 -3.28
CA ASN A 6 -19.26 -3.49 -3.18
C ASN A 6 -19.98 -4.15 -4.42
N PRO A 7 -21.02 -5.04 -4.28
CA PRO A 7 -22.44 -4.61 -4.43
C PRO A 7 -23.48 -5.58 -3.81
N SER A 8 -24.11 -5.28 -2.67
CA SER A 8 -25.35 -6.01 -2.36
C SER A 8 -26.31 -5.32 -1.39
N LEU A 9 -27.59 -5.31 -1.78
CA LEU A 9 -28.78 -4.98 -0.98
C LEU A 9 -29.00 -5.90 0.25
N TRP A 10 -27.96 -6.56 0.77
CA TRP A 10 -28.07 -7.56 1.83
C TRP A 10 -26.85 -7.50 2.77
N THR A 11 -27.10 -6.95 3.96
CA THR A 11 -26.29 -7.05 5.19
C THR A 11 -24.81 -6.62 5.07
N GLN A 12 -24.59 -5.30 5.02
CA GLN A 12 -23.33 -4.59 5.30
C GLN A 12 -23.05 -4.56 6.82
N ASP A 13 -22.59 -5.67 7.40
CA ASP A 13 -22.04 -5.66 8.78
C ASP A 13 -20.60 -6.25 8.81
N ASP A 14 -20.00 -6.52 7.64
CA ASP A 14 -18.63 -7.01 7.49
C ASP A 14 -17.92 -6.23 6.35
N ASP A 15 -17.86 -4.90 6.43
CA ASP A 15 -16.99 -4.08 5.56
C ASP A 15 -15.62 -3.80 6.23
N ASP A 16 -14.69 -3.43 5.37
CA ASP A 16 -13.32 -3.04 5.59
C ASP A 16 -13.25 -1.52 5.64
N ASP A 17 -13.73 -0.92 6.75
CA ASP A 17 -13.86 0.54 7.07
C ASP A 17 -12.61 1.45 6.78
N VAL A 18 -11.56 0.93 6.12
CA VAL A 18 -10.29 1.57 5.82
C VAL A 18 -9.88 1.24 4.39
N ASP A 19 -9.96 2.21 3.47
CA ASP A 19 -9.45 2.05 2.09
C ASP A 19 -7.93 2.04 2.10
N ALA A 20 -7.31 2.96 2.81
CA ALA A 20 -5.86 3.08 2.81
C ALA A 20 -5.29 3.08 4.22
N LEU A 21 -4.18 2.37 4.39
CA LEU A 21 -3.45 2.30 5.65
C LEU A 21 -1.95 2.49 5.41
N ASP A 22 -1.40 3.55 6.00
CA ASP A 22 0.04 3.76 6.11
C ASP A 22 0.47 3.64 7.59
N VAL A 23 1.58 2.95 7.81
CA VAL A 23 2.10 2.63 9.14
C VAL A 23 3.56 3.02 9.24
N GLU A 24 3.81 4.14 9.89
CA GLU A 24 5.16 4.53 10.24
C GLU A 24 5.57 3.91 11.58
N TRP A 25 6.61 3.07 11.54
CA TRP A 25 7.31 2.63 12.74
C TRP A 25 8.66 3.32 12.88
N LYS A 26 8.85 4.00 14.01
CA LYS A 26 10.13 4.59 14.36
C LYS A 26 10.55 4.14 15.75
N ALA A 27 11.73 3.52 15.84
CA ALA A 27 12.30 3.05 17.09
C ALA A 27 12.33 4.18 18.14
N GLY A 28 11.65 3.97 19.27
CA GLY A 28 11.54 4.95 20.37
C GLY A 28 10.39 5.96 20.26
N PHE A 29 9.63 5.97 19.16
CA PHE A 29 8.49 6.89 18.94
C PHE A 29 7.12 6.20 18.86
N GLY A 30 7.09 4.87 18.84
CA GLY A 30 5.85 4.08 18.77
C GLY A 30 5.43 3.74 17.36
N ARG A 31 4.16 3.35 17.19
CA ARG A 31 3.50 3.14 15.89
C ARG A 31 2.49 4.26 15.70
N ASN A 32 2.60 4.95 14.58
CA ASN A 32 1.54 5.85 14.13
C ASN A 32 0.84 5.16 12.97
N TRP A 33 -0.48 5.09 13.04
CA TRP A 33 -1.32 4.59 11.97
C TRP A 33 -1.98 5.79 11.33
N THR A 34 -1.87 5.91 10.02
CA THR A 34 -2.63 6.86 9.23
C THR A 34 -3.55 6.10 8.30
N PHE A 35 -4.80 6.52 8.18
CA PHE A 35 -5.79 5.82 7.38
C PHE A 35 -6.86 6.75 6.80
N SER A 36 -7.38 6.43 5.62
CA SER A 36 -8.67 6.91 5.11
C SER A 36 -9.74 5.91 5.48
N VAL A 37 -10.99 6.30 5.33
CA VAL A 37 -12.14 5.43 5.57
C VAL A 37 -12.97 5.40 4.30
N ASP A 38 -13.65 4.30 4.07
CA ASP A 38 -14.57 4.16 2.94
C ASP A 38 -15.78 5.08 3.14
N ASP A 39 -16.44 5.48 2.06
CA ASP A 39 -17.72 6.21 2.15
C ASP A 39 -18.79 5.42 2.91
N GLU A 40 -18.61 4.10 3.00
CA GLU A 40 -19.53 3.16 3.65
C GLU A 40 -19.22 2.92 5.14
N ALA A 41 -18.14 3.51 5.66
CA ALA A 41 -17.71 3.40 7.05
C ALA A 41 -18.88 3.64 8.01
N HIS A 42 -18.99 2.80 9.04
CA HIS A 42 -20.19 2.72 9.86
C HIS A 42 -20.82 4.10 10.20
N PRO A 43 -22.14 4.31 9.96
CA PRO A 43 -22.82 5.62 10.01
C PRO A 43 -22.84 6.34 11.37
N ASN A 44 -22.27 5.73 12.42
CA ASN A 44 -22.19 6.28 13.76
C ASN A 44 -20.81 6.92 14.06
N LEU A 45 -19.83 6.77 13.17
CA LEU A 45 -18.45 7.19 13.42
C LEU A 45 -18.13 8.59 12.89
N ALA A 46 -18.99 9.19 12.05
CA ALA A 46 -18.86 10.56 11.54
C ALA A 46 -17.46 10.86 10.96
N PHE A 47 -16.87 9.87 10.30
CA PHE A 47 -15.67 10.05 9.51
C PHE A 47 -16.06 10.56 8.12
N ASP A 48 -15.13 11.26 7.50
CA ASP A 48 -15.22 11.78 6.16
C ASP A 48 -14.32 10.91 5.27
N PRO A 49 -14.83 10.31 4.18
CA PRO A 49 -14.03 9.45 3.32
C PRO A 49 -12.92 10.21 2.58
N GLY A 50 -13.04 11.53 2.45
CA GLY A 50 -11.97 12.36 1.91
C GLY A 50 -10.82 12.62 2.90
N ALA A 51 -11.05 12.34 4.17
CA ALA A 51 -10.11 12.67 5.22
C ALA A 51 -9.10 11.54 5.48
N ILE A 52 -7.90 11.95 5.88
CA ILE A 52 -6.90 11.03 6.44
C ILE A 52 -6.83 11.30 7.94
N TYR A 53 -7.06 10.25 8.71
CA TYR A 53 -6.97 10.25 10.16
C TYR A 53 -5.65 9.66 10.62
N GLN A 54 -5.25 10.02 11.84
CA GLN A 54 -4.10 9.42 12.50
C GLN A 54 -4.45 8.94 13.90
N TRP A 55 -4.00 7.72 14.20
CA TRP A 55 -4.11 7.08 15.51
C TRP A 55 -2.73 6.80 16.10
N ASP A 56 -2.45 7.34 17.28
CA ASP A 56 -1.18 7.17 18.01
C ASP A 56 -1.23 6.06 19.09
N GLY A 57 -2.33 5.30 19.14
CA GLY A 57 -2.62 4.33 20.21
C GLY A 57 -3.44 4.89 21.36
N VAL A 58 -3.65 6.21 21.42
CA VAL A 58 -4.38 6.90 22.49
C VAL A 58 -5.36 7.95 21.95
N ASN A 59 -4.96 8.72 20.93
CA ASN A 59 -5.71 9.83 20.35
C ASN A 59 -5.93 9.62 18.86
N LEU A 60 -7.15 9.93 18.42
CA LEU A 60 -7.53 10.01 17.03
C LEU A 60 -7.56 11.47 16.61
N ARG A 61 -6.94 11.80 15.47
CA ARG A 61 -6.90 13.15 14.94
C ARG A 61 -7.13 13.17 13.43
N LEU A 62 -7.88 14.16 12.96
CA LEU A 62 -7.89 14.53 11.54
C LEU A 62 -6.51 15.08 11.17
N LEU A 63 -5.86 14.46 10.19
CA LEU A 63 -4.53 14.83 9.74
C LEU A 63 -4.57 15.56 8.39
N VAL A 64 -5.35 15.06 7.45
CA VAL A 64 -5.59 15.67 6.14
C VAL A 64 -7.09 15.76 5.92
N ASP A 65 -7.50 16.86 5.32
CA ASP A 65 -8.87 17.21 4.97
C ASP A 65 -8.85 17.53 3.48
N GLU A 66 -9.71 16.87 2.72
CA GLU A 66 -9.74 16.88 1.27
C GLU A 66 -10.02 18.27 0.70
N ASN A 67 -10.90 19.04 1.34
CA ASN A 67 -11.21 20.40 0.90
C ASN A 67 -10.06 21.37 1.21
N VAL A 68 -9.56 21.33 2.45
CA VAL A 68 -8.58 22.29 2.96
C VAL A 68 -7.17 22.04 2.44
N HIS A 69 -6.77 20.77 2.30
CA HIS A 69 -5.40 20.41 1.97
C HIS A 69 -5.25 19.93 0.53
N LEU A 70 -6.22 19.18 0.01
CA LEU A 70 -6.15 18.57 -1.32
C LEU A 70 -6.90 19.38 -2.39
N GLY A 71 -7.78 20.30 -1.98
CA GLY A 71 -8.60 21.09 -2.89
C GLY A 71 -9.64 20.25 -3.65
N LEU A 72 -10.09 19.16 -3.04
CA LEU A 72 -11.09 18.25 -3.60
C LEU A 72 -12.49 18.65 -3.12
N PRO A 73 -13.56 18.29 -3.86
CA PRO A 73 -14.92 18.37 -3.36
C PRO A 73 -15.09 17.56 -2.07
N GLU A 74 -15.96 18.03 -1.19
CA GLU A 74 -16.38 17.26 0.00
C GLU A 74 -16.98 15.92 -0.44
N SER A 75 -16.79 14.87 0.35
CA SER A 75 -17.23 13.48 0.05
C SER A 75 -16.52 12.84 -1.15
N THR A 76 -15.36 13.38 -1.58
CA THR A 76 -14.44 12.63 -2.45
C THR A 76 -13.83 11.51 -1.63
N ASP A 77 -13.90 10.28 -2.11
CA ASP A 77 -13.38 9.10 -1.41
C ASP A 77 -11.91 8.87 -1.79
N ILE A 78 -11.04 8.75 -0.77
CA ILE A 78 -9.61 8.51 -0.95
C ILE A 78 -9.32 7.00 -0.84
N ASP A 79 -9.17 6.38 -2.01
CA ASP A 79 -8.95 4.94 -2.20
C ASP A 79 -7.54 4.48 -1.78
N ALA A 80 -6.49 5.22 -2.17
CA ALA A 80 -5.13 4.97 -1.70
C ALA A 80 -4.38 6.27 -1.46
N PHE A 81 -3.47 6.27 -0.48
CA PHE A 81 -2.54 7.38 -0.27
C PHE A 81 -1.17 6.94 0.26
N GLU A 82 -0.20 7.82 0.11
CA GLU A 82 1.15 7.69 0.68
C GLU A 82 1.74 9.08 0.96
N PHE A 83 2.32 9.27 2.14
CA PHE A 83 3.09 10.48 2.44
C PHE A 83 4.48 10.42 1.81
N VAL A 84 4.84 11.45 1.04
CA VAL A 84 6.13 11.51 0.33
C VAL A 84 6.79 12.87 0.46
N TRP A 85 8.10 12.92 0.20
CA TRP A 85 8.81 14.19 0.03
C TRP A 85 8.75 14.61 -1.44
N LEU A 86 8.09 15.74 -1.72
CA LEU A 86 8.01 16.35 -3.04
C LEU A 86 8.97 17.53 -3.14
N THR A 87 9.52 17.77 -4.33
CA THR A 87 10.25 19.01 -4.60
C THR A 87 9.31 20.09 -5.14
N ASP A 88 9.15 21.17 -4.39
CA ASP A 88 8.50 22.38 -4.89
C ASP A 88 9.51 23.21 -5.70
N TRP A 89 9.25 23.30 -7.01
CA TRP A 89 10.03 24.10 -7.96
C TRP A 89 9.52 25.53 -8.13
N GLN A 90 8.36 25.87 -7.56
CA GLN A 90 7.74 27.20 -7.63
C GLN A 90 8.20 28.10 -6.48
N ALA A 91 8.72 27.52 -5.40
CA ALA A 91 9.44 28.25 -4.36
C ALA A 91 10.69 28.96 -4.94
N ASN A 92 11.31 29.85 -4.14
CA ASN A 92 12.53 30.57 -4.52
C ASN A 92 13.78 29.64 -4.56
N GLY A 93 13.72 28.57 -5.34
CA GLY A 93 14.64 27.43 -5.36
C GLY A 93 13.93 26.12 -5.02
N PRO A 94 14.52 24.95 -5.37
CA PRO A 94 13.95 23.65 -5.03
C PRO A 94 13.93 23.47 -3.51
N VAL A 95 12.74 23.27 -2.95
CA VAL A 95 12.55 22.98 -1.54
C VAL A 95 11.83 21.64 -1.42
N GLU A 96 12.33 20.76 -0.57
CA GLU A 96 11.61 19.54 -0.21
C GLU A 96 10.48 19.89 0.76
N VAL A 97 9.27 19.49 0.39
CA VAL A 97 8.06 19.67 1.18
C VAL A 97 7.40 18.32 1.39
N LEU A 98 6.75 18.15 2.55
CA LEU A 98 5.89 17.00 2.76
C LEU A 98 4.68 17.13 1.83
N GLY A 99 4.40 16.08 1.07
CA GLY A 99 3.24 15.97 0.22
C GLY A 99 2.52 14.66 0.44
N LEU A 100 1.38 14.55 -0.23
CA LEU A 100 0.55 13.36 -0.28
C LEU A 100 0.40 12.94 -1.74
N VAL A 101 0.68 11.68 -2.04
CA VAL A 101 0.28 11.05 -3.31
C VAL A 101 -0.96 10.22 -3.01
N PHE A 102 -1.97 10.30 -3.87
CA PHE A 102 -3.25 9.64 -3.64
C PHE A 102 -3.95 9.24 -4.95
N SER A 103 -4.91 8.32 -4.84
CA SER A 103 -5.97 8.00 -5.81
C SER A 103 -7.34 8.29 -5.18
N VAL A 104 -8.39 8.19 -5.99
CA VAL A 104 -9.78 8.33 -5.54
C VAL A 104 -10.54 7.06 -5.92
N ASP A 105 -11.61 6.75 -5.19
CA ASP A 105 -12.45 5.60 -5.53
C ASP A 105 -13.24 5.86 -6.83
N GLU A 106 -13.65 4.78 -7.49
CA GLU A 106 -14.59 4.84 -8.59
C GLU A 106 -16.01 5.19 -8.13
N ASP A 107 -16.74 5.94 -8.95
CA ASP A 107 -18.15 6.22 -8.67
C ASP A 107 -18.98 4.93 -8.68
N ASN A 108 -19.70 4.66 -7.60
CA ASN A 108 -20.60 3.52 -7.49
C ASN A 108 -21.89 3.76 -8.29
N PRO A 109 -22.20 2.95 -9.32
CA PRO A 109 -23.43 3.11 -10.10
C PRO A 109 -24.72 2.90 -9.30
N ALA A 110 -24.63 2.32 -8.10
CA ALA A 110 -25.76 2.09 -7.20
C ALA A 110 -26.06 3.29 -6.29
N THR A 111 -25.10 4.19 -6.08
CA THR A 111 -25.28 5.44 -5.33
C THR A 111 -25.48 6.60 -6.31
N LEU A 112 -25.91 7.76 -5.80
CA LEU A 112 -25.95 9.01 -6.57
C LEU A 112 -24.76 9.92 -6.21
N GLN A 113 -23.83 9.41 -5.41
CA GLN A 113 -22.67 10.12 -4.91
C GLN A 113 -21.56 10.09 -5.97
N ASP A 114 -20.81 11.18 -6.05
CA ASP A 114 -19.62 11.29 -6.90
C ASP A 114 -18.42 11.07 -5.96
N GLU A 115 -18.11 9.80 -5.73
CA GLU A 115 -17.02 9.33 -4.86
C GLU A 115 -15.67 9.75 -5.44
N SER A 116 -15.55 9.82 -6.77
CA SER A 116 -14.31 10.23 -7.42
C SER A 116 -14.02 11.74 -7.29
N GLY A 117 -14.99 12.56 -6.87
CA GLY A 117 -14.86 14.02 -6.86
C GLY A 117 -14.61 14.61 -8.25
N GLY A 118 -15.05 13.92 -9.31
CA GLY A 118 -14.77 14.24 -10.70
C GLY A 118 -13.32 13.99 -11.16
N LEU A 119 -12.51 13.30 -10.35
CA LEU A 119 -11.19 12.81 -10.73
C LEU A 119 -11.30 11.43 -11.42
N HIS A 120 -10.18 10.92 -11.92
CA HIS A 120 -10.15 9.60 -12.56
C HIS A 120 -9.49 8.59 -11.62
N PRO A 121 -10.19 7.51 -11.21
CA PRO A 121 -9.68 6.54 -10.22
C PRO A 121 -8.34 5.92 -10.60
N GLY A 122 -8.18 5.53 -11.87
CA GLY A 122 -6.92 5.02 -12.41
C GLY A 122 -5.79 6.04 -12.64
N ARG A 123 -5.75 7.16 -11.91
CA ARG A 123 -4.70 8.16 -12.02
C ARG A 123 -4.14 8.53 -10.65
N LEU A 124 -2.82 8.60 -10.56
CA LEU A 124 -2.14 9.16 -9.38
C LEU A 124 -2.20 10.68 -9.39
N TYR A 125 -2.63 11.23 -8.26
CA TYR A 125 -2.62 12.64 -7.94
C TYR A 125 -1.60 12.91 -6.85
N ALA A 126 -1.15 14.15 -6.77
CA ALA A 126 -0.31 14.62 -5.69
C ALA A 126 -0.80 15.98 -5.17
N SER A 127 -0.63 16.19 -3.88
CA SER A 127 -0.83 17.48 -3.22
C SER A 127 0.39 17.83 -2.38
N MET A 128 0.74 19.12 -2.36
CA MET A 128 1.69 19.67 -1.41
C MET A 128 1.01 20.11 -0.10
N LEU A 129 -0.25 19.68 0.13
CA LEU A 129 -1.08 20.03 1.29
C LEU A 129 -1.35 21.54 1.40
N THR A 130 -1.47 22.21 0.25
CA THR A 130 -1.65 23.66 0.12
C THR A 130 -3.06 24.07 -0.30
N GLY A 131 -4.02 23.14 -0.26
CA GLY A 131 -5.40 23.34 -0.72
C GLY A 131 -5.58 23.14 -2.23
N SER A 132 -4.68 22.38 -2.85
CA SER A 132 -4.79 21.99 -4.26
C SER A 132 -4.05 20.68 -4.53
N SER A 133 -4.50 19.99 -5.57
CA SER A 133 -3.90 18.77 -6.08
C SER A 133 -3.64 18.89 -7.58
N PHE A 134 -2.78 18.02 -8.09
CA PHE A 134 -2.43 17.96 -9.51
C PHE A 134 -2.17 16.51 -9.93
N PRO A 135 -2.37 16.16 -11.21
CA PRO A 135 -2.05 14.83 -11.71
C PRO A 135 -0.54 14.61 -11.64
N LEU A 136 -0.11 13.60 -10.88
CA LEU A 136 1.29 13.20 -10.78
C LEU A 136 1.72 12.45 -12.05
N VAL A 137 0.81 11.65 -12.60
CA VAL A 137 0.98 10.89 -13.85
C VAL A 137 -0.02 11.37 -14.90
N GLN A 138 0.43 11.46 -16.15
CA GLN A 138 -0.41 11.95 -17.25
C GLN A 138 -1.36 10.88 -17.76
N GLU A 139 -0.86 9.65 -17.88
CA GLU A 139 -1.60 8.50 -18.38
C GLU A 139 -2.39 7.81 -17.26
N ILE A 140 -3.48 7.16 -17.65
CA ILE A 140 -4.28 6.31 -16.76
C ILE A 140 -3.55 4.96 -16.63
N ILE A 141 -3.35 4.49 -15.40
CA ILE A 141 -2.56 3.29 -15.07
C ILE A 141 -3.49 2.11 -14.79
N GLY A 142 -4.33 1.78 -15.77
CA GLY A 142 -5.27 0.65 -15.63
C GLY A 142 -6.63 1.09 -15.11
N ASP A 143 -7.18 0.27 -14.21
CA ASP A 143 -8.39 0.50 -13.43
C ASP A 143 -8.08 1.35 -12.18
N ASP A 144 -8.94 1.27 -11.17
CA ASP A 144 -8.78 1.84 -9.83
C ASP A 144 -7.42 1.49 -9.18
N ILE A 145 -6.95 2.36 -8.28
CA ILE A 145 -5.63 2.21 -7.66
C ILE A 145 -5.83 1.91 -6.19
N ASP A 146 -5.90 0.62 -5.85
CA ASP A 146 -6.17 0.15 -4.48
C ASP A 146 -5.02 0.40 -3.48
N ALA A 147 -3.81 0.70 -3.97
CA ALA A 147 -2.65 0.83 -3.09
C ALA A 147 -1.52 1.65 -3.70
N ILE A 148 -0.90 2.47 -2.85
CA ILE A 148 0.28 3.26 -3.17
C ILE A 148 1.35 2.94 -2.14
N GLY A 149 2.60 2.82 -2.60
CA GLY A 149 3.76 2.74 -1.71
C GLY A 149 4.92 3.53 -2.30
N ALA A 150 5.61 4.29 -1.47
CA ALA A 150 6.81 5.00 -1.88
C ALA A 150 8.05 4.29 -1.34
N TRP A 151 8.95 3.91 -2.25
CA TRP A 151 10.23 3.34 -1.90
C TRP A 151 11.36 4.20 -2.43
N TRP A 152 12.38 4.42 -1.60
CA TRP A 152 13.54 5.28 -1.93
C TRP A 152 14.63 4.54 -2.71
N ASP A 153 14.46 3.24 -2.92
CA ASP A 153 15.37 2.40 -3.70
C ASP A 153 14.59 1.62 -4.77
N THR A 154 15.30 0.89 -5.62
CA THR A 154 14.67 -0.06 -6.53
C THR A 154 14.00 -1.15 -5.71
N PHE A 155 12.66 -1.20 -5.74
CA PHE A 155 11.94 -2.34 -5.20
C PHE A 155 12.22 -3.54 -6.11
N PHE A 156 13.09 -4.43 -5.65
CA PHE A 156 13.18 -5.77 -6.19
C PHE A 156 12.15 -6.60 -5.42
N PRO A 157 10.92 -6.80 -5.94
CA PRO A 157 10.06 -7.81 -5.36
C PRO A 157 10.90 -9.07 -5.29
N ARG A 158 11.03 -9.69 -4.11
CA ARG A 158 11.62 -11.03 -3.98
C ARG A 158 10.67 -12.02 -4.67
N THR A 159 10.59 -11.97 -6.00
CA THR A 159 9.80 -12.92 -6.80
C THR A 159 10.49 -14.26 -6.85
N CYS A 160 11.79 -14.30 -6.51
CA CYS A 160 12.56 -15.51 -6.47
C CYS A 160 12.82 -15.95 -5.04
N VAL A 161 11.93 -16.78 -4.51
CA VAL A 161 12.12 -17.41 -3.20
C VAL A 161 13.41 -18.24 -3.13
N VAL A 162 13.88 -18.74 -4.28
CA VAL A 162 15.10 -19.54 -4.41
C VAL A 162 16.39 -18.72 -4.55
N ASP A 163 16.32 -17.38 -4.66
CA ASP A 163 17.48 -16.50 -4.50
C ASP A 163 17.71 -16.25 -3.00
N LEU A 164 18.57 -17.06 -2.40
CA LEU A 164 18.77 -17.10 -0.95
C LEU A 164 19.84 -16.15 -0.47
N ASN A 165 20.77 -15.76 -1.35
CA ASN A 165 21.82 -14.81 -1.04
C ASN A 165 21.38 -13.35 -1.30
N GLY A 166 20.29 -13.15 -2.05
CA GLY A 166 19.66 -11.87 -2.34
C GLY A 166 20.40 -11.04 -3.38
N ASP A 167 21.24 -11.65 -4.21
CA ASP A 167 22.07 -10.97 -5.20
C ASP A 167 21.42 -10.85 -6.59
N THR A 168 20.18 -11.32 -6.73
CA THR A 168 19.36 -11.31 -7.96
C THR A 168 19.85 -12.22 -9.07
N VAL A 169 20.82 -13.09 -8.80
CA VAL A 169 21.39 -14.05 -9.76
C VAL A 169 21.15 -15.46 -9.26
N LEU A 170 20.20 -16.15 -9.89
CA LEU A 170 19.93 -17.55 -9.58
C LEU A 170 21.08 -18.45 -10.04
N ASP A 171 21.94 -18.86 -9.12
CA ASP A 171 23.11 -19.69 -9.43
C ASP A 171 23.48 -20.70 -8.31
N ILE A 172 24.68 -21.26 -8.40
CA ILE A 172 25.14 -22.28 -7.44
C ILE A 172 25.28 -21.73 -6.01
N PHE A 173 25.48 -20.43 -5.84
CA PHE A 173 25.64 -19.82 -4.52
C PHE A 173 24.35 -19.86 -3.70
N ASP A 174 23.18 -19.81 -4.34
CA ASP A 174 21.89 -20.02 -3.66
C ASP A 174 21.74 -21.45 -3.15
N ILE A 175 22.10 -22.43 -3.99
CA ILE A 175 22.09 -23.85 -3.61
C ILE A 175 23.03 -24.07 -2.42
N LEU A 176 24.20 -23.44 -2.42
CA LEU A 176 25.16 -23.54 -1.31
C LEU A 176 24.62 -22.91 -0.03
N GLU A 177 23.92 -21.78 -0.13
CA GLU A 177 23.25 -21.13 1.00
C GLU A 177 22.14 -22.03 1.57
N TYR A 178 21.31 -22.64 0.72
CA TYR A 178 20.31 -23.62 1.13
C TYR A 178 20.93 -24.83 1.84
N LEU A 179 21.95 -25.44 1.24
CA LEU A 179 22.62 -26.62 1.82
C LEU A 179 23.31 -26.30 3.15
N SER A 180 23.80 -25.06 3.33
CA SER A 180 24.30 -24.58 4.62
C SER A 180 23.20 -24.59 5.67
N ARG A 181 22.03 -24.00 5.39
CA ARG A 181 20.86 -23.99 6.27
C ARG A 181 20.39 -25.40 6.62
N PHE A 182 20.27 -26.26 5.60
CA PHE A 182 19.91 -27.67 5.75
C PHE A 182 20.87 -28.41 6.69
N SER A 183 22.19 -28.25 6.48
CA SER A 183 23.21 -28.92 7.30
C SER A 183 23.26 -28.44 8.75
N ASN A 184 22.83 -27.20 9.00
CA ASN A 184 22.76 -26.61 10.33
C ASN A 184 21.43 -26.89 11.05
N GLY A 185 20.47 -27.56 10.38
CA GLY A 185 19.12 -27.77 10.92
C GLY A 185 18.36 -26.46 11.12
N ASP A 186 18.61 -25.45 10.27
CA ASP A 186 17.91 -24.17 10.32
C ASP A 186 16.42 -24.38 10.00
N PRO A 187 15.47 -23.89 10.81
CA PRO A 187 14.04 -24.02 10.54
C PRO A 187 13.60 -23.49 9.17
N THR A 188 14.36 -22.59 8.55
CA THR A 188 14.09 -22.09 7.19
C THR A 188 14.46 -23.08 6.09
N ALA A 189 15.10 -24.21 6.41
CA ALA A 189 15.38 -25.29 5.47
C ALA A 189 14.22 -26.31 5.34
N ASP A 190 13.16 -26.17 6.13
CA ASP A 190 11.87 -26.87 5.92
C ASP A 190 11.14 -26.21 4.74
N TRP A 191 11.54 -26.60 3.53
CA TRP A 191 11.10 -25.98 2.29
C TRP A 191 9.69 -26.43 1.89
N ASN A 192 9.31 -27.66 2.25
CA ASN A 192 7.98 -28.19 1.95
C ASN A 192 6.94 -27.82 3.04
N GLY A 193 7.39 -27.30 4.19
CA GLY A 193 6.57 -26.81 5.29
C GLY A 193 5.91 -27.91 6.13
N ASP A 194 6.45 -29.13 6.14
CA ASP A 194 5.88 -30.27 6.87
C ASP A 194 6.35 -30.37 8.33
N GLY A 195 7.25 -29.49 8.77
CA GLY A 195 7.80 -29.43 10.11
C GLY A 195 8.99 -30.36 10.35
N VAL A 196 9.49 -31.05 9.33
CA VAL A 196 10.61 -31.98 9.40
C VAL A 196 11.65 -31.66 8.33
N ILE A 197 12.81 -31.17 8.74
CA ILE A 197 13.94 -30.93 7.82
C ILE A 197 14.53 -32.27 7.37
N ASP A 198 14.24 -32.69 6.14
CA ASP A 198 14.77 -33.91 5.54
C ASP A 198 15.03 -33.79 4.02
N ILE A 199 15.32 -34.92 3.37
CA ILE A 199 15.69 -34.91 1.95
C ILE A 199 14.56 -34.42 1.03
N PHE A 200 13.30 -34.48 1.46
CA PHE A 200 12.17 -34.00 0.69
C PHE A 200 12.19 -32.48 0.57
N ASP A 201 12.73 -31.75 1.54
CA ASP A 201 12.94 -30.30 1.41
C ASP A 201 13.98 -29.96 0.36
N VAL A 202 15.08 -30.71 0.33
CA VAL A 202 16.13 -30.53 -0.70
C VAL A 202 15.55 -30.76 -2.10
N LEU A 203 14.70 -31.77 -2.26
CA LEU A 203 14.04 -32.03 -3.54
C LEU A 203 13.02 -30.94 -3.91
N ALA A 204 12.28 -30.41 -2.94
CA ALA A 204 11.35 -29.30 -3.15
C ALA A 204 12.11 -28.03 -3.58
N TYR A 205 13.15 -27.66 -2.85
CA TYR A 205 14.02 -26.52 -3.17
C TYR A 205 14.63 -26.64 -4.58
N LEU A 206 15.18 -27.80 -4.94
CA LEU A 206 15.75 -28.01 -6.28
C LEU A 206 14.68 -28.00 -7.37
N GLY A 207 13.45 -28.42 -7.07
CA GLY A 207 12.30 -28.28 -7.94
C GLY A 207 12.03 -26.82 -8.28
N ASP A 208 11.90 -25.98 -7.26
CA ASP A 208 11.68 -24.53 -7.42
C ASP A 208 12.87 -23.84 -8.09
N PHE A 209 14.10 -24.22 -7.73
CA PHE A 209 15.32 -23.68 -8.35
C PHE A 209 15.36 -23.98 -9.85
N SER A 210 14.94 -25.19 -10.24
CA SER A 210 14.87 -25.58 -11.65
C SER A 210 13.74 -24.90 -12.43
N ALA A 211 12.66 -24.51 -11.74
CA ALA A 211 11.57 -23.74 -12.32
C ALA A 211 11.97 -22.28 -12.59
N GLY A 212 12.97 -21.77 -11.86
CA GLY A 212 13.50 -20.42 -11.99
C GLY A 212 12.62 -19.38 -11.28
N CYS A 213 12.96 -18.11 -11.50
CA CYS A 213 12.20 -16.97 -11.00
C CYS A 213 11.15 -16.53 -12.05
N PRO A 214 9.91 -16.14 -11.64
CA PRO A 214 8.93 -15.51 -12.54
C PRO A 214 9.40 -14.18 -13.12
#